data_AF-A0A2M9P0C4-F1
#
_entry.id   AF-A0A2M9P0C4-F1
#
_cell.length_a   1.000
_cell.length_b   1.000
_cell.length_c   1.000
_cell.angle_alpha   90.00
_cell.angle_beta   90.00
_cell.angle_gamma   90.00
#
_symmetry.space_group_name_H-M   'P 1'
#
loop_
_entity.id
_entity.type
_entity.pdbx_description
1 polymer ?
#
loop_
_entity_poly.entity_id
_entity_poly.type
_entity_poly.pdbx_seq_one_letter_code
_entity_poly.pdbx_strand_id
1 'polypeptide(L)'
;MRKKHCEYLFIECEEMLGQIEEIIDRHIKETEDPTIVVPKIKSFLEHCRSSLEYCAQDIFQYVVTQSGREKKLKSKNKNVYFPYGKDVAAFNQSIEKNLPGLSDTLIRNLILGLQDFSKFKNEKFLSYMCKLTNENKHDQLTEPSRQINKGISIGGFLSADESSTIIVNGATFNGLPTGNFAIRNASIEGDINPVLLSEVLKWENGFFVFEDQNLNVINFLRLCLEEIQDFCASFYKRLEEAFI
;
A
#
# COMPACT_ATOMS: atom_id res chain seq x y z
N MET A 1 23.96 13.84 -1.44
CA MET A 1 22.56 13.40 -1.44
C MET A 1 22.49 11.90 -1.25
N ARG A 2 21.49 11.42 -0.52
CA ARG A 2 21.30 10.01 -0.16
C ARG A 2 20.48 9.23 -1.20
N LYS A 3 20.17 9.84 -2.36
CA LYS A 3 19.43 9.26 -3.50
C LYS A 3 19.77 7.81 -3.81
N LYS A 4 21.05 7.50 -4.01
CA LYS A 4 21.51 6.11 -4.29
C LYS A 4 21.14 5.10 -3.19
N HIS A 5 21.13 5.53 -1.92
CA HIS A 5 20.71 4.64 -0.83
C HIS A 5 19.21 4.36 -0.90
N CYS A 6 18.38 5.36 -1.25
CA CYS A 6 16.96 5.13 -1.51
C CYS A 6 16.77 4.16 -2.70
N GLU A 7 17.52 4.34 -3.79
CA GLU A 7 17.49 3.44 -4.95
C GLU A 7 17.83 1.99 -4.57
N TYR A 8 18.85 1.76 -3.74
CA TYR A 8 19.17 0.41 -3.24
C TYR A 8 18.08 -0.17 -2.34
N LEU A 9 17.48 0.65 -1.46
CA LEU A 9 16.36 0.21 -0.63
C LEU A 9 15.13 -0.17 -1.47
N PHE A 10 14.90 0.53 -2.58
CA PHE A 10 13.79 0.23 -3.48
C PHE A 10 13.98 -1.07 -4.24
N ILE A 11 15.19 -1.34 -4.74
CA ILE A 11 15.51 -2.64 -5.36
C ILE A 11 15.26 -3.77 -4.36
N GLU A 12 15.75 -3.63 -3.12
CA GLU A 12 15.52 -4.62 -2.07
C GLU A 12 14.02 -4.78 -1.75
N CYS A 13 13.26 -3.68 -1.67
CA CYS A 13 11.81 -3.75 -1.47
C CYS A 13 11.09 -4.50 -2.59
N GLU A 14 11.47 -4.30 -3.85
CA GLU A 14 10.90 -5.03 -4.99
C GLU A 14 11.17 -6.54 -4.90
N GLU A 15 12.41 -6.92 -4.57
CA GLU A 15 12.78 -8.32 -4.34
C GLU A 15 12.02 -8.93 -3.15
N MET A 16 11.92 -8.21 -2.03
CA MET A 16 11.17 -8.66 -0.86
C MET A 16 9.68 -8.82 -1.16
N LEU A 17 9.08 -7.90 -1.93
CA LEU A 17 7.68 -7.96 -2.31
C LEU A 17 7.40 -9.21 -3.17
N GLY A 18 8.26 -9.50 -4.15
CA GLY A 18 8.15 -10.73 -4.95
C GLY A 18 8.21 -11.99 -4.08
N GLN A 19 9.14 -12.04 -3.12
CA GLN A 19 9.24 -13.16 -2.18
C GLN A 19 8.00 -13.28 -1.27
N ILE A 20 7.43 -12.16 -0.81
CA ILE A 20 6.21 -12.13 -0.01
C ILE A 20 5.03 -12.68 -0.82
N GLU A 21 4.88 -12.25 -2.07
CA GLU A 21 3.85 -12.73 -2.99
C GLU A 21 3.96 -14.25 -3.22
N GLU A 22 5.17 -14.74 -3.52
CA GLU A 22 5.42 -16.18 -3.70
C GLU A 22 5.11 -17.01 -2.45
N ILE A 23 5.46 -16.51 -1.26
CA ILE A 23 5.14 -17.17 0.02
C ILE A 23 3.63 -17.21 0.23
N ILE A 24 2.93 -16.09 0.03
CA ILE A 24 1.49 -15.99 0.18
C ILE A 24 0.78 -16.93 -0.79
N ASP A 25 1.18 -16.96 -2.05
CA ASP A 25 0.59 -17.82 -3.08
C ASP A 25 0.76 -19.30 -2.76
N ARG A 26 1.95 -19.71 -2.27
CA ARG A 26 2.17 -21.08 -1.79
C ARG A 26 1.30 -21.40 -0.58
N HIS A 27 1.18 -20.48 0.38
CA HIS A 27 0.32 -20.67 1.55
C HIS A 27 -1.15 -20.87 1.19
N ILE A 28 -1.65 -20.11 0.22
CA ILE A 28 -3.02 -20.23 -0.26
C ILE A 28 -3.25 -21.62 -0.89
N LYS A 29 -2.27 -22.15 -1.63
CA LYS A 29 -2.36 -23.43 -2.35
C LYS A 29 -2.07 -24.66 -1.48
N GLU A 30 -1.12 -24.56 -0.57
CA GLU A 30 -0.50 -25.71 0.13
C GLU A 30 -0.84 -25.76 1.63
N THR A 31 -1.51 -24.73 2.18
CA THR A 31 -1.97 -24.68 3.60
C THR A 31 -0.82 -24.70 4.63
N GLU A 32 0.31 -24.07 4.29
CA GLU A 32 1.43 -23.86 5.22
C GLU A 32 1.13 -22.75 6.25
N ASP A 33 1.99 -22.60 7.28
CA ASP A 33 1.87 -21.61 8.35
C ASP A 33 2.41 -20.21 7.94
N PRO A 34 1.55 -19.18 7.82
CA PRO A 34 1.90 -17.87 7.29
C PRO A 34 2.87 -17.07 8.15
N THR A 35 3.23 -17.53 9.35
CA THR A 35 4.11 -16.81 10.29
C THR A 35 5.46 -16.40 9.67
N ILE A 36 5.96 -17.11 8.66
CA ILE A 36 7.22 -16.78 7.98
C ILE A 36 7.17 -15.47 7.16
N VAL A 37 5.98 -14.98 6.80
CA VAL A 37 5.84 -13.77 5.98
C VAL A 37 5.99 -12.49 6.81
N VAL A 38 5.64 -12.53 8.10
CA VAL A 38 5.57 -11.37 8.99
C VAL A 38 6.92 -10.64 9.13
N PRO A 39 8.06 -11.33 9.35
CA PRO A 39 9.36 -10.66 9.40
C PRO A 39 9.73 -9.96 8.08
N LYS A 40 9.38 -10.54 6.93
CA LYS A 40 9.65 -9.94 5.61
C LYS A 40 8.83 -8.68 5.38
N ILE A 41 7.54 -8.71 5.73
CA ILE A 41 6.65 -7.54 5.68
C ILE A 41 7.23 -6.40 6.52
N LYS A 42 7.71 -6.72 7.74
CA LYS A 42 8.31 -5.73 8.63
C LYS A 42 9.56 -5.10 8.01
N SER A 43 10.51 -5.91 7.54
CA SER A 43 11.74 -5.42 6.92
C SER A 43 11.45 -4.52 5.70
N PHE A 44 10.49 -4.93 4.87
CA PHE A 44 10.03 -4.13 3.74
C PHE A 44 9.53 -2.74 4.18
N LEU A 45 8.67 -2.68 5.20
CA LEU A 45 8.12 -1.42 5.70
C LEU A 45 9.19 -0.55 6.35
N GLU A 46 10.18 -1.16 7.03
CA GLU A 46 11.33 -0.46 7.60
C GLU A 46 12.25 0.15 6.51
N HIS A 47 12.43 -0.53 5.38
CA HIS A 47 13.14 0.01 4.22
C HIS A 47 12.39 1.19 3.59
N CYS A 48 11.08 1.05 3.37
CA CYS A 48 10.21 2.14 2.91
C CYS A 48 10.34 3.38 3.80
N ARG A 49 10.26 3.19 5.13
CA ARG A 49 10.45 4.28 6.09
C ARG A 49 11.86 4.87 6.01
N SER A 50 12.89 4.03 5.91
CA SER A 50 14.28 4.49 5.85
C SER A 50 14.54 5.41 4.65
N SER A 51 13.91 5.15 3.50
CA SER A 51 13.95 6.04 2.33
C SER A 51 13.39 7.44 2.64
N LEU A 52 12.30 7.52 3.40
CA LEU A 52 11.74 8.80 3.87
C LEU A 52 12.67 9.50 4.86
N GLU A 53 13.29 8.76 5.79
CA GLU A 53 14.26 9.31 6.73
C GLU A 53 15.49 9.89 6.00
N TYR A 54 15.98 9.23 4.95
CA TYR A 54 17.06 9.77 4.10
C TYR A 54 16.67 11.09 3.42
N CYS A 55 15.45 11.19 2.90
CA CYS A 55 14.93 12.44 2.36
C CYS A 55 14.87 13.53 3.44
N ALA A 56 14.40 13.22 4.64
CA ALA A 56 14.35 14.18 5.76
C ALA A 56 15.74 14.72 6.12
N GLN A 57 16.76 13.85 6.12
CA GLN A 57 18.14 14.25 6.37
C GLN A 57 18.70 15.14 5.26
N ASP A 58 18.39 14.84 3.99
CA ASP A 58 18.80 15.69 2.87
C ASP A 58 18.07 17.04 2.89
N ILE A 59 16.77 17.08 3.20
CA ILE A 59 16.01 18.34 3.37
C ILE A 59 16.66 19.19 4.47
N PHE A 60 16.97 18.58 5.61
CA PHE A 60 17.62 19.29 6.71
C PHE A 60 18.98 19.86 6.32
N GLN A 61 19.77 19.10 5.57
CA GLN A 61 21.10 19.50 5.15
C GLN A 61 21.11 20.63 4.11
N TYR A 62 20.26 20.51 3.08
CA TYR A 62 20.37 21.33 1.88
C TYR A 62 19.29 22.42 1.76
N VAL A 63 18.13 22.23 2.39
CA VAL A 63 16.94 23.07 2.15
C VAL A 63 16.58 23.92 3.35
N VAL A 64 16.65 23.35 4.56
CA VAL A 64 16.34 24.07 5.79
C VAL A 64 17.30 25.27 5.97
N THR A 65 16.79 26.41 6.43
CA THR A 65 17.63 27.60 6.65
C THR A 65 18.69 27.37 7.72
N GLN A 66 19.77 28.16 7.70
CA GLN A 66 20.81 28.06 8.73
C GLN A 66 20.25 28.24 10.15
N SER A 67 19.40 29.24 10.36
CA SER A 67 18.75 29.49 11.66
C SER A 67 17.85 28.31 12.07
N GLY A 68 17.16 27.69 11.12
CA GLY A 68 16.40 26.46 11.30
C GLY A 68 17.27 25.29 11.78
N ARG A 69 18.39 25.03 11.09
CA ARG A 69 19.35 23.99 11.48
C ARG A 69 19.89 24.21 12.89
N GLU A 70 20.31 25.43 13.19
CA GLU A 70 20.82 25.80 14.52
C GLU A 70 19.75 25.58 15.61
N LYS A 71 18.50 25.97 15.35
CA LYS A 71 17.37 25.73 16.25
C LYS A 71 17.18 24.24 16.53
N LYS A 72 17.24 23.39 15.50
CA LYS A 72 17.11 21.93 15.65
C LYS A 72 18.26 21.33 16.46
N LEU A 73 19.50 21.72 16.16
CA LEU A 73 20.70 21.20 16.84
C LEU A 73 20.78 21.63 18.32
N LYS A 74 20.17 22.76 18.68
CA LYS A 74 20.04 23.23 20.07
C LYS A 74 18.83 22.62 20.81
N SER A 75 17.93 21.95 20.10
CA SER A 75 16.74 21.35 20.72
C SER A 75 17.10 20.10 21.53
N LYS A 76 16.20 19.69 22.45
CA LYS A 76 16.39 18.47 23.26
C LYS A 76 16.52 17.21 22.41
N ASN A 77 15.84 17.14 21.26
CA ASN A 77 15.91 16.03 20.32
C ASN A 77 16.52 16.47 18.99
N LYS A 78 17.79 16.15 18.81
CA LYS A 78 18.59 16.49 17.64
C LYS A 78 18.30 15.62 16.42
N ASN A 79 17.60 14.49 16.59
CA ASN A 79 17.29 13.59 15.49
C ASN A 79 16.27 14.26 14.55
N VAL A 80 16.56 14.17 13.26
CA VAL A 80 15.68 14.63 12.18
C VAL A 80 14.92 13.41 11.67
N TYR A 81 13.60 13.51 11.70
CA TYR A 81 12.71 12.47 11.20
C TYR A 81 11.86 13.00 10.05
N PHE A 82 11.41 12.11 9.17
CA PHE A 82 10.43 12.47 8.17
C PHE A 82 9.15 12.98 8.84
N PRO A 83 8.67 14.19 8.48
CA PRO A 83 7.50 14.77 9.11
C PRO A 83 6.22 14.13 8.55
N TYR A 84 5.42 13.57 9.45
CA TYR A 84 4.05 13.15 9.16
C TYR A 84 3.08 13.57 10.28
N GLY A 85 1.79 13.62 9.97
CA GLY A 85 0.74 13.97 10.93
C GLY A 85 -0.63 13.42 10.52
N LYS A 86 -1.48 13.16 11.51
CA LYS A 86 -2.87 12.68 11.30
C LYS A 86 -3.82 13.73 10.71
N ASP A 87 -3.45 15.00 10.87
CA ASP A 87 -4.21 16.15 10.40
C ASP A 87 -3.23 17.31 10.08
N VAL A 88 -3.76 18.38 9.50
CA VAL A 88 -2.96 19.56 9.08
C VAL A 88 -2.21 20.18 10.26
N ALA A 89 -2.81 20.23 11.44
CA ALA A 89 -2.19 20.85 12.62
C ALA A 89 -1.02 20.00 13.14
N ALA A 90 -1.23 18.68 13.27
CA ALA A 90 -0.19 17.72 13.65
C ALA A 90 0.94 17.69 12.61
N PHE A 91 0.62 17.77 11.32
CA PHE A 91 1.61 17.87 10.26
C PHE A 91 2.48 19.13 10.39
N ASN A 92 1.86 20.29 10.58
CA ASN A 92 2.60 21.55 10.76
C ASN A 92 3.51 21.50 12.00
N GLN A 93 3.03 20.90 13.10
CA GLN A 93 3.85 20.69 14.29
C GLN A 93 5.03 19.75 14.01
N SER A 94 4.80 18.69 13.24
CA SER A 94 5.84 17.73 12.84
C SER A 94 6.91 18.38 11.96
N ILE A 95 6.51 19.22 11.00
CA ILE A 95 7.41 20.04 10.17
C ILE A 95 8.25 20.94 11.06
N GLU A 96 7.64 21.73 11.94
CA GLU A 96 8.37 22.67 12.79
C GLU A 96 9.34 21.96 13.76
N LYS A 97 8.98 20.76 14.21
CA LYS A 97 9.81 19.95 15.11
C LYS A 97 11.01 19.31 14.41
N ASN A 98 10.82 18.82 13.18
CA ASN A 98 11.80 18.01 12.48
C ASN A 98 12.63 18.80 11.47
N LEU A 99 11.99 19.75 10.78
CA LEU A 99 12.55 20.58 9.72
C LEU A 99 12.22 22.08 9.97
N PRO A 100 12.56 22.63 11.17
CA PRO A 100 12.28 24.03 11.48
C PRO A 100 12.91 24.95 10.44
N GLY A 101 12.14 25.89 9.90
CA GLY A 101 12.65 26.81 8.86
C GLY A 101 12.71 26.22 7.46
N LEU A 102 11.98 25.14 7.16
CA LEU A 102 11.71 24.70 5.80
C LEU A 102 10.90 25.76 5.04
N SER A 103 11.53 26.49 4.12
CA SER A 103 10.90 27.57 3.34
C SER A 103 10.59 27.21 1.89
N ASP A 104 11.17 26.15 1.34
CA ASP A 104 10.85 25.71 -0.03
C ASP A 104 9.43 25.11 -0.05
N THR A 105 8.52 25.84 -0.70
CA THR A 105 7.09 25.49 -0.78
C THR A 105 6.84 24.25 -1.61
N LEU A 106 7.65 23.98 -2.64
CA LEU A 106 7.50 22.79 -3.48
C LEU A 106 7.87 21.53 -2.71
N ILE A 107 8.98 21.54 -1.98
CA ILE A 107 9.38 20.43 -1.11
C ILE A 107 8.36 20.23 0.00
N ARG A 108 7.88 21.31 0.63
CA ARG A 108 6.82 21.20 1.64
C ARG A 108 5.53 20.60 1.07
N ASN A 109 5.16 20.96 -0.17
CA ASN A 109 3.99 20.42 -0.84
C ASN A 109 4.15 18.95 -1.23
N LEU A 110 5.35 18.50 -1.63
CA LEU A 110 5.64 17.08 -1.85
C LEU A 110 5.41 16.26 -0.58
N ILE A 111 5.93 16.72 0.56
CA ILE A 111 5.73 16.05 1.86
C ILE A 111 4.24 16.05 2.25
N LEU A 112 3.55 17.18 2.02
CA LEU A 112 2.11 17.29 2.27
C LEU A 112 1.29 16.33 1.41
N GLY A 113 1.70 16.11 0.15
CA GLY A 113 1.06 15.17 -0.77
C GLY A 113 1.05 13.73 -0.27
N LEU A 114 2.07 13.34 0.49
CA LEU A 114 2.20 12.00 1.06
C LEU A 114 1.34 11.78 2.32
N GLN A 115 0.75 12.83 2.90
CA GLN A 115 -0.02 12.71 4.14
C GLN A 115 -1.40 12.09 3.89
N ASP A 116 -1.85 11.26 4.83
CA ASP A 116 -3.14 10.57 4.75
C ASP A 116 -4.30 11.56 4.51
N PHE A 117 -4.34 12.67 5.24
CA PHE A 117 -5.41 13.68 5.11
C PHE A 117 -5.36 14.49 3.79
N SER A 118 -4.36 14.26 2.94
CA SER A 118 -4.17 14.96 1.67
C SER A 118 -4.67 14.13 0.49
N LYS A 119 -3.90 13.12 0.06
CA LYS A 119 -4.18 12.25 -1.08
C LYS A 119 -5.08 11.06 -0.70
N PHE A 120 -5.00 10.60 0.54
CA PHE A 120 -5.64 9.36 1.01
C PHE A 120 -6.75 9.63 2.02
N LYS A 121 -7.61 10.65 1.79
CA LYS A 121 -8.57 11.15 2.80
C LYS A 121 -9.48 10.10 3.45
N ASN A 122 -9.61 8.92 2.84
CA ASN A 122 -10.39 7.79 3.33
C ASN A 122 -9.55 6.50 3.55
N GLU A 123 -8.24 6.56 3.35
CA GLU A 123 -7.34 5.40 3.39
C GLU A 123 -6.15 5.73 4.30
N LYS A 124 -5.86 4.83 5.26
CA LYS A 124 -4.67 5.00 6.11
C LYS A 124 -3.47 4.46 5.34
N PHE A 125 -2.56 5.34 4.97
CA PHE A 125 -1.35 4.98 4.24
C PHE A 125 -0.11 5.22 5.11
N LEU A 126 0.37 6.46 5.17
CA LEU A 126 1.62 6.84 5.80
C LEU A 126 1.57 6.65 7.31
N SER A 127 0.45 7.02 7.95
CA SER A 127 0.33 6.82 9.40
C SER A 127 0.29 5.34 9.77
N TYR A 128 -0.33 4.51 8.95
CA TYR A 128 -0.43 3.07 9.17
C TYR A 128 0.90 2.36 8.89
N MET A 129 1.59 2.69 7.80
CA MET A 129 2.94 2.23 7.51
C MET A 129 3.91 2.59 8.66
N CYS A 130 3.84 3.83 9.15
CA CYS A 130 4.64 4.26 10.30
C CYS A 130 4.23 3.55 11.60
N LYS A 131 2.96 3.21 11.81
CA LYS A 131 2.49 2.42 12.96
C LYS A 131 3.10 1.02 12.92
N LEU A 132 3.01 0.32 11.79
CA LEU A 132 3.54 -1.04 11.62
C LEU A 132 5.06 -1.13 11.83
N THR A 133 5.80 -0.06 11.56
CA THR A 133 7.25 0.01 11.83
C THR A 133 7.61 0.51 13.23
N ASN A 134 6.71 1.22 13.94
CA ASN A 134 6.97 1.76 15.29
C ASN A 134 6.46 0.86 16.42
N GLU A 135 5.39 0.09 16.22
CA GLU A 135 4.80 -0.81 17.22
C GLU A 135 5.57 -2.13 17.32
N ASN A 136 6.81 -2.05 17.80
CA ASN A 136 7.61 -3.22 18.11
C ASN A 136 8.48 -2.97 19.35
N LYS A 137 7.79 -2.73 20.48
CA LYS A 137 8.35 -3.16 21.76
C LYS A 137 7.70 -4.43 22.30
N HIS A 138 6.38 -4.67 22.23
CA HIS A 138 5.82 -5.93 22.77
C HIS A 138 4.50 -6.46 22.19
N ASP A 139 3.81 -5.80 21.26
CA ASP A 139 2.53 -6.31 20.76
C ASP A 139 2.61 -6.62 19.27
N GLN A 140 2.06 -7.77 18.92
CA GLN A 140 2.20 -8.49 17.66
C GLN A 140 1.89 -7.59 16.45
N LEU A 141 2.74 -7.64 15.42
CA LEU A 141 2.29 -7.31 14.06
C LEU A 141 0.99 -8.07 13.85
N THR A 142 -0.10 -7.37 13.53
CA THR A 142 -1.41 -7.99 13.28
C THR A 142 -1.19 -9.18 12.36
N GLU A 143 -1.43 -10.39 12.85
CA GLU A 143 -1.16 -11.60 12.09
C GLU A 143 -2.00 -11.54 10.81
N PRO A 144 -1.37 -11.60 9.63
CA PRO A 144 -2.13 -11.60 8.39
C PRO A 144 -3.10 -12.78 8.40
N SER A 145 -4.40 -12.53 8.24
CA SER A 145 -5.40 -13.59 8.19
C SER A 145 -5.78 -13.93 6.76
N ARG A 146 -5.95 -15.22 6.50
CA ARG A 146 -6.37 -15.73 5.20
C ARG A 146 -7.86 -15.46 5.00
N GLN A 147 -8.19 -14.76 3.93
CA GLN A 147 -9.54 -14.63 3.40
C GLN A 147 -9.63 -15.34 2.04
N ILE A 148 -10.83 -15.79 1.67
CA ILE A 148 -11.10 -16.48 0.40
C ILE A 148 -12.30 -15.82 -0.22
N ASN A 149 -12.13 -15.29 -1.44
CA ASN A 149 -13.25 -14.89 -2.29
C ASN A 149 -13.59 -16.03 -3.23
N LYS A 150 -14.87 -16.34 -3.38
CA LYS A 150 -15.37 -17.34 -4.32
C LYS A 150 -16.18 -16.67 -5.42
N GLY A 151 -16.20 -17.29 -6.59
CA GLY A 151 -17.05 -16.82 -7.66
C GLY A 151 -17.20 -17.78 -8.81
N ILE A 152 -17.98 -17.33 -9.79
CA ILE A 152 -18.25 -18.01 -11.05
C ILE A 152 -17.89 -17.09 -12.20
N SER A 153 -17.24 -17.63 -13.22
CA SER A 153 -17.18 -17.03 -14.54
C SER A 153 -17.80 -17.98 -15.57
N ILE A 154 -18.39 -17.41 -16.62
CA ILE A 154 -19.01 -18.14 -17.72
C ILE A 154 -18.37 -17.64 -19.01
N GLY A 155 -17.42 -18.38 -19.58
CA GLY A 155 -16.99 -18.26 -21.00
C GLY A 155 -16.78 -16.87 -21.61
N GLY A 156 -16.43 -15.84 -20.83
CA GLY A 156 -16.37 -14.44 -21.29
C GLY A 156 -17.71 -13.71 -21.40
N PHE A 157 -18.82 -14.37 -21.08
CA PHE A 157 -20.15 -13.79 -20.97
C PHE A 157 -20.31 -12.95 -19.70
N LEU A 158 -20.05 -13.55 -18.54
CA LEU A 158 -20.21 -12.88 -17.25
C LEU A 158 -19.23 -13.44 -16.20
N SER A 159 -18.91 -12.62 -15.20
CA SER A 159 -18.22 -13.04 -13.97
C SER A 159 -18.90 -12.43 -12.75
N ALA A 160 -19.00 -13.19 -11.67
CA ALA A 160 -19.64 -12.80 -10.42
C ALA A 160 -18.92 -13.42 -9.22
N ASP A 161 -18.75 -12.64 -8.16
CA ASP A 161 -18.29 -13.15 -6.86
C ASP A 161 -19.48 -13.52 -5.96
N GLU A 162 -19.18 -14.03 -4.77
CA GLU A 162 -20.19 -14.40 -3.76
C GLU A 162 -21.05 -13.24 -3.25
N SER A 163 -20.58 -12.00 -3.38
CA SER A 163 -21.35 -10.80 -2.99
C SER A 163 -22.33 -10.34 -4.06
N SER A 164 -22.17 -10.86 -5.28
CA SER A 164 -22.94 -10.44 -6.45
C SER A 164 -24.28 -11.16 -6.53
N THR A 165 -25.31 -10.43 -6.94
CA THR A 165 -26.58 -10.98 -7.43
C THR A 165 -26.79 -10.54 -8.86
N ILE A 166 -26.79 -11.49 -9.80
CA ILE A 166 -27.05 -11.23 -11.22
C ILE A 166 -28.29 -12.00 -11.63
N ILE A 167 -29.20 -11.36 -12.37
CA ILE A 167 -30.39 -11.99 -12.93
C ILE A 167 -30.34 -11.80 -14.44
N VAL A 168 -30.36 -12.89 -15.19
CA VAL A 168 -30.34 -12.91 -16.65
C VAL A 168 -31.68 -13.47 -17.13
N ASN A 169 -32.43 -12.65 -17.87
CA ASN A 169 -33.73 -13.04 -18.44
C ASN A 169 -33.72 -12.82 -19.95
N GLY A 170 -33.90 -13.90 -20.73
CA GLY A 170 -34.14 -13.83 -22.17
C GLY A 170 -33.03 -13.16 -22.98
N ALA A 171 -31.78 -13.26 -22.54
CA ALA A 171 -30.65 -12.64 -23.23
C ALA A 171 -30.05 -13.55 -24.31
N THR A 172 -29.14 -12.98 -25.09
CA THR A 172 -28.33 -13.70 -26.07
C THR A 172 -26.86 -13.31 -25.92
N PHE A 173 -25.95 -14.29 -25.99
CA PHE A 173 -24.51 -14.07 -26.00
C PHE A 173 -23.90 -14.76 -27.22
N ASN A 174 -23.18 -14.01 -28.07
CA ASN A 174 -22.64 -14.53 -29.33
C ASN A 174 -23.67 -15.27 -30.20
N GLY A 175 -24.91 -14.77 -30.23
CA GLY A 175 -26.02 -15.39 -30.97
C GLY A 175 -26.65 -16.62 -30.32
N LEU A 176 -26.12 -17.09 -29.18
CA LEU A 176 -26.70 -18.17 -28.38
C LEU A 176 -27.69 -17.59 -27.37
N PRO A 177 -28.94 -18.11 -27.29
CA PRO A 177 -29.85 -17.79 -26.20
C PRO A 177 -29.23 -18.21 -24.87
N THR A 178 -29.24 -17.34 -23.87
CA THR A 178 -28.59 -17.61 -22.58
C THR A 178 -29.45 -18.45 -21.63
N GLY A 179 -30.77 -18.45 -21.84
CA GLY A 179 -31.76 -18.95 -20.88
C GLY A 179 -32.19 -17.87 -19.88
N ASN A 180 -32.90 -18.30 -18.83
CA ASN A 180 -33.36 -17.49 -17.71
C ASN A 180 -32.78 -18.04 -16.41
N PHE A 181 -31.76 -17.39 -15.86
CA PHE A 181 -31.06 -17.85 -14.67
C PHE A 181 -30.61 -16.68 -13.80
N ALA A 182 -30.26 -16.98 -12.56
CA ALA A 182 -29.66 -16.06 -11.62
C ALA A 182 -28.32 -16.62 -11.13
N ILE A 183 -27.42 -15.70 -10.76
CA ILE A 183 -26.24 -16.03 -9.97
C ILE A 183 -26.39 -15.37 -8.60
N ARG A 184 -26.30 -16.18 -7.56
CA ARG A 184 -26.35 -15.78 -6.15
C ARG A 184 -25.34 -16.60 -5.37
N ASN A 185 -24.56 -15.95 -4.50
CA ASN A 185 -23.59 -16.64 -3.64
C ASN A 185 -22.71 -17.64 -4.42
N ALA A 186 -22.14 -17.20 -5.55
CA ALA A 186 -21.34 -18.02 -6.46
C ALA A 186 -22.01 -19.35 -6.90
N SER A 187 -23.33 -19.33 -7.06
CA SER A 187 -24.13 -20.47 -7.54
C SER A 187 -25.11 -20.03 -8.62
N ILE A 188 -25.32 -20.88 -9.62
CA ILE A 188 -26.28 -20.65 -10.71
C ILE A 188 -27.62 -21.31 -10.33
N GLU A 189 -28.69 -20.55 -10.45
CA GLU A 189 -30.07 -20.99 -10.22
C GLU A 189 -30.90 -20.72 -11.48
N GLY A 190 -31.75 -21.68 -11.89
CA GLY A 190 -32.63 -21.52 -13.06
C GLY A 190 -32.12 -22.24 -14.31
N ASP A 191 -32.66 -21.83 -15.47
CA ASP A 191 -32.43 -22.49 -16.75
C ASP A 191 -31.39 -21.73 -17.57
N ILE A 192 -30.18 -22.27 -17.62
CA ILE A 192 -29.06 -21.74 -18.40
C ILE A 192 -28.81 -22.63 -19.60
N ASN A 193 -28.48 -22.02 -20.73
CA ASN A 193 -28.11 -22.75 -21.95
C ASN A 193 -26.96 -23.74 -21.67
N PRO A 194 -27.07 -25.03 -22.05
CA PRO A 194 -26.06 -26.05 -21.80
C PRO A 194 -24.66 -25.72 -22.32
N VAL A 195 -24.56 -24.98 -23.44
CA VAL A 195 -23.26 -24.54 -23.99
C VAL A 195 -22.58 -23.57 -23.03
N LEU A 196 -23.30 -22.57 -22.55
CA LEU A 196 -22.77 -21.63 -21.55
C LEU A 196 -22.50 -22.31 -20.21
N LEU A 197 -23.38 -23.24 -19.80
CA LEU A 197 -23.18 -24.03 -18.59
C LEU A 197 -21.87 -24.84 -18.62
N SER A 198 -21.48 -25.35 -19.80
CA SER A 198 -20.24 -26.09 -19.98
C SER A 198 -18.97 -25.23 -19.87
N GLU A 199 -19.12 -23.91 -19.97
CA GLU A 199 -18.05 -22.92 -19.84
C GLU A 199 -17.98 -22.29 -18.44
N VAL A 200 -18.77 -22.81 -17.50
CA VAL A 200 -18.77 -22.35 -16.11
C VAL A 200 -17.48 -22.79 -15.41
N LEU A 201 -16.72 -21.80 -14.95
CA LEU A 201 -15.58 -21.99 -14.08
C LEU A 201 -15.91 -21.43 -12.69
N LYS A 202 -15.79 -22.29 -11.68
CA LYS A 202 -15.77 -21.87 -10.28
C LYS A 202 -14.34 -21.53 -9.90
N TRP A 203 -14.15 -20.39 -9.26
CA TRP A 203 -12.84 -19.95 -8.80
C TRP A 203 -12.87 -19.61 -7.32
N GLU A 204 -11.73 -19.81 -6.66
CA GLU A 204 -11.49 -19.40 -5.28
C GLU A 204 -10.14 -18.66 -5.25
N ASN A 205 -10.15 -17.41 -4.76
CA ASN A 205 -8.97 -16.58 -4.65
C ASN A 205 -8.70 -16.30 -3.17
N GLY A 206 -7.65 -16.93 -2.64
CA GLY A 206 -7.14 -16.62 -1.32
C GLY A 206 -6.36 -15.30 -1.31
N PHE A 207 -6.40 -14.57 -0.21
CA PHE A 207 -5.55 -13.42 0.03
C PHE A 207 -5.34 -13.21 1.54
N PHE A 208 -4.35 -12.40 1.88
CA PHE A 208 -4.06 -12.04 3.26
C PHE A 208 -4.45 -10.59 3.55
N VAL A 209 -5.03 -10.36 4.73
CA VAL A 209 -5.34 -9.01 5.21
C VAL A 209 -4.68 -8.71 6.54
N PHE A 210 -4.38 -7.44 6.79
CA PHE A 210 -4.14 -6.96 8.15
C PHE A 210 -5.46 -6.88 8.90
N GLU A 211 -5.68 -7.69 9.94
CA GLU A 211 -6.99 -7.82 10.61
C GLU A 211 -7.55 -6.51 11.15
N ASP A 212 -6.71 -5.60 11.65
CA ASP A 212 -7.15 -4.37 12.30
C ASP A 212 -7.67 -3.31 11.32
N GLN A 213 -7.29 -3.41 10.04
CA GLN A 213 -7.74 -2.49 8.99
C GLN A 213 -8.48 -3.20 7.84
N ASN A 214 -8.51 -4.53 7.82
CA ASN A 214 -8.98 -5.35 6.70
C ASN A 214 -8.35 -4.96 5.35
N LEU A 215 -7.06 -4.59 5.38
CA LEU A 215 -6.31 -4.19 4.19
C LEU A 215 -5.59 -5.38 3.60
N ASN A 216 -5.77 -5.61 2.29
CA ASN A 216 -5.00 -6.62 1.56
C ASN A 216 -3.51 -6.30 1.67
N VAL A 217 -2.73 -7.26 2.19
CA VAL A 217 -1.30 -7.07 2.49
C VAL A 217 -0.52 -6.67 1.24
N ILE A 218 -0.65 -7.42 0.14
CA ILE A 218 0.10 -7.17 -1.09
C ILE A 218 -0.24 -5.80 -1.67
N ASN A 219 -1.53 -5.47 -1.76
CA ASN A 219 -1.95 -4.18 -2.28
C ASN A 219 -1.44 -3.02 -1.42
N PHE A 220 -1.43 -3.18 -0.10
CA PHE A 220 -0.90 -2.16 0.81
C PHE A 220 0.62 -1.99 0.64
N LEU A 221 1.39 -3.08 0.52
CA LEU A 221 2.85 -3.00 0.33
C LEU A 221 3.20 -2.36 -1.01
N ARG A 222 2.49 -2.73 -2.09
CA ARG A 222 2.63 -2.09 -3.42
C ARG A 222 2.36 -0.59 -3.35
N LEU A 223 1.25 -0.20 -2.71
CA LEU A 223 0.93 1.21 -2.48
C LEU A 223 2.07 1.93 -1.74
N CYS A 224 2.64 1.31 -0.70
CA CYS A 224 3.77 1.90 0.03
C CYS A 224 4.99 2.11 -0.85
N LEU A 225 5.35 1.11 -1.65
CA LEU A 225 6.51 1.19 -2.53
C LEU A 225 6.32 2.28 -3.58
N GLU A 226 5.19 2.25 -4.30
CA GLU A 226 4.89 3.18 -5.39
C GLU A 226 4.88 4.63 -4.90
N GLU A 227 4.13 4.93 -3.83
CA GLU A 227 3.98 6.30 -3.34
C GLU A 227 5.29 6.87 -2.78
N ILE A 228 6.12 6.03 -2.15
CA ILE A 228 7.41 6.46 -1.60
C ILE A 228 8.45 6.59 -2.71
N GLN A 229 8.47 5.70 -3.69
CA GLN A 229 9.32 5.82 -4.88
C GLN A 229 9.00 7.11 -5.64
N ASP A 230 7.72 7.37 -5.93
CA ASP A 230 7.26 8.58 -6.63
C ASP A 230 7.61 9.86 -5.87
N PHE A 231 7.40 9.85 -4.54
CA PHE A 231 7.82 10.95 -3.67
C PHE A 231 9.33 11.17 -3.74
N CYS A 232 10.15 10.12 -3.56
CA CYS A 232 11.60 10.23 -3.56
C CYS A 232 12.14 10.69 -4.93
N ALA A 233 11.60 10.18 -6.03
CA ALA A 233 11.97 10.59 -7.38
C ALA A 233 11.67 12.08 -7.60
N SER A 234 10.46 12.52 -7.25
CA SER A 234 10.04 13.92 -7.35
C SER A 234 10.87 14.85 -6.46
N PHE A 235 11.15 14.41 -5.23
CA PHE A 235 11.98 15.14 -4.28
C PHE A 235 13.41 15.32 -4.79
N TYR A 236 14.07 14.25 -5.21
CA TYR A 236 15.46 14.32 -5.66
C TYR A 236 15.62 15.08 -6.96
N LYS A 237 14.65 14.96 -7.89
CA LYS A 237 14.60 15.81 -9.08
C LYS A 237 14.56 17.29 -8.70
N ARG A 238 13.66 17.68 -7.78
CA ARG A 238 13.56 19.06 -7.29
C ARG A 238 14.84 19.53 -6.60
N LEU A 239 15.46 18.67 -5.80
CA LEU A 239 16.68 19.00 -5.08
C LEU A 239 17.87 19.23 -6.04
N GLU A 240 17.96 18.41 -7.08
CA GLU A 240 18.94 18.55 -8.16
C GLU A 240 18.70 19.85 -8.94
N GLU A 241 17.47 20.18 -9.34
CA GLU A 241 17.15 21.40 -10.11
C GLU A 241 17.35 22.71 -9.32
N ALA A 242 17.19 22.69 -8.00
CA ALA A 242 17.16 23.90 -7.18
C ALA A 242 18.50 24.22 -6.49
N PHE A 243 19.37 23.23 -6.31
CA PHE A 243 20.57 23.35 -5.47
C PHE A 243 21.85 22.78 -6.10
N ILE A 244 21.79 22.29 -7.34
CA ILE A 244 22.92 21.83 -8.15
C ILE A 244 22.88 22.53 -9.51
#